data_AF-A0A2K8NZ29-F1
#
_entry.id   AF-A0A2K8NZ29-F1
#
_cell.length_a   1.000
_cell.length_b   1.000
_cell.length_c   1.000
_cell.angle_alpha   90.00
_cell.angle_beta   90.00
_cell.angle_gamma   90.00
#
_symmetry.space_group_name_H-M   'P 1'
#
loop_
_entity.id
_entity.type
_entity.pdbx_description
1 polymer ?
#
loop_
_entity_poly.entity_id
_entity_poly.type
_entity_poly.pdbx_seq_one_letter_code
_entity_poly.pdbx_strand_id
1 'polypeptide(L)'
;MYYEKIKKEIEILIDENKNYEALELISEELKMPYIPQEFENFLKLNKKKITKELELNNKVESKLDVEDIKNILLNPVDVWMQIFVIKSLENMNARNLIPEISNFLSNENVFPENKTFMLLMLSEQNIDFQFNVEKFGKNFKINPIDIKINNFEKIIESIKTITENTIGNDNPSLANVCLEYLTTYVLAIFPKFINDSQINSLIAAGITKANIAYGNNAKLENLQQVIKFDLDLAINFFNELDFLKFGETYD
;
A
#
# COMPACT_ATOMS: atom_id res chain seq x y z
N MET A 1 -12.94 15.46 -25.17
CA MET A 1 -13.16 16.34 -24.00
C MET A 1 -12.61 15.71 -22.71
N TYR A 2 -12.94 14.46 -22.36
CA TYR A 2 -12.37 13.79 -21.18
C TYR A 2 -10.86 13.49 -21.32
N TYR A 3 -10.45 12.69 -22.31
CA TYR A 3 -9.04 12.30 -22.48
C TYR A 3 -8.10 13.49 -22.69
N GLU A 4 -8.54 14.52 -23.40
CA GLU A 4 -7.76 15.75 -23.58
C GLU A 4 -7.54 16.51 -22.27
N LYS A 5 -8.52 16.47 -21.34
CA LYS A 5 -8.35 17.04 -20.00
C LYS A 5 -7.29 16.27 -19.22
N ILE A 6 -7.38 14.93 -19.22
CA ILE A 6 -6.43 14.06 -18.52
C ILE A 6 -5.02 14.18 -19.11
N LYS A 7 -4.88 14.24 -20.44
CA LYS A 7 -3.58 14.50 -21.09
C LYS A 7 -2.96 15.78 -20.58
N LYS A 8 -3.73 16.88 -20.56
CA LYS A 8 -3.27 18.18 -20.10
C LYS A 8 -2.89 18.16 -18.62
N GLU A 9 -3.64 17.43 -17.80
CA GLU A 9 -3.34 17.27 -16.38
C GLU A 9 -2.04 16.49 -16.15
N ILE A 10 -1.85 15.39 -16.88
CA ILE A 10 -0.57 14.64 -16.89
C ILE A 10 0.58 15.53 -17.35
N GLU A 11 0.40 16.32 -18.40
CA GLU A 11 1.42 17.27 -18.88
C GLU A 11 1.76 18.33 -17.83
N ILE A 12 0.76 18.91 -17.15
CA ILE A 12 0.97 19.86 -16.05
C ILE A 12 1.75 19.20 -14.91
N LEU A 13 1.37 17.99 -14.50
CA LEU A 13 2.06 17.27 -13.43
C LEU A 13 3.52 16.97 -13.80
N ILE A 14 3.79 16.59 -15.06
CA ILE A 14 5.14 16.39 -15.56
C ILE A 14 5.92 17.71 -15.55
N ASP A 15 5.33 18.80 -16.05
CA ASP A 15 5.97 20.12 -16.10
C ASP A 15 6.25 20.68 -14.70
N GLU A 16 5.42 20.35 -13.71
CA GLU A 16 5.61 20.67 -12.29
C GLU A 16 6.57 19.72 -11.55
N ASN A 17 7.20 18.76 -12.25
CA ASN A 17 8.03 17.69 -11.67
C ASN A 17 7.31 16.76 -10.67
N LYS A 18 5.97 16.73 -10.69
CA LYS A 18 5.13 15.81 -9.89
C LYS A 18 5.00 14.45 -10.56
N ASN A 19 6.15 13.83 -10.80
CA ASN A 19 6.28 12.61 -11.58
C ASN A 19 5.53 11.41 -10.97
N TYR A 20 5.41 11.32 -9.64
CA TYR A 20 4.68 10.24 -8.99
C TYR A 20 3.15 10.40 -9.11
N GLU A 21 2.62 11.60 -8.89
CA GLU A 21 1.20 11.92 -9.12
C GLU A 21 0.82 11.66 -10.59
N ALA A 22 1.68 12.05 -11.52
CA ALA A 22 1.50 11.74 -12.94
C ALA A 22 1.45 10.22 -13.20
N LEU A 23 2.34 9.44 -12.56
CA LEU A 23 2.36 7.98 -12.71
C LEU A 23 1.15 7.28 -12.09
N GLU A 24 0.62 7.81 -10.99
CA GLU A 24 -0.61 7.34 -10.36
C GLU A 24 -1.79 7.55 -11.31
N LEU A 25 -2.03 8.79 -11.75
CA LEU A 25 -3.09 9.13 -12.69
C LEU A 25 -2.99 8.31 -13.99
N ILE A 26 -1.78 8.15 -14.53
CA ILE A 26 -1.55 7.28 -15.69
C ILE A 26 -1.92 5.82 -15.40
N SER A 27 -1.57 5.32 -14.21
CA SER A 27 -1.82 3.92 -13.84
C SER A 27 -3.29 3.66 -13.56
N GLU A 28 -4.03 4.62 -13.01
CA GLU A 28 -5.48 4.56 -12.87
C GLU A 28 -6.16 4.48 -14.24
N GLU A 29 -5.79 5.36 -15.18
CA GLU A 29 -6.37 5.36 -16.52
C GLU A 29 -6.03 4.10 -17.33
N LEU A 30 -4.84 3.53 -17.14
CA LEU A 30 -4.47 2.24 -17.76
C LEU A 30 -5.22 1.03 -17.17
N LYS A 31 -5.80 1.14 -15.97
CA LYS A 31 -6.66 0.08 -15.39
C LYS A 31 -8.07 0.09 -15.99
N MET A 32 -8.43 1.14 -16.75
CA MET A 32 -9.77 1.26 -17.31
C MET A 32 -10.02 0.16 -18.38
N PRO A 33 -11.21 -0.48 -18.40
CA PRO A 33 -11.49 -1.61 -19.29
C PRO A 33 -11.44 -1.26 -20.79
N TYR A 34 -11.66 0.02 -21.12
CA TYR A 34 -11.69 0.51 -22.48
C TYR A 34 -11.11 1.92 -22.55
N ILE A 35 -9.98 2.07 -23.24
CA ILE A 35 -9.35 3.36 -23.56
C ILE A 35 -8.99 3.40 -25.05
N PRO A 36 -9.12 4.55 -25.74
CA PRO A 36 -8.73 4.66 -27.13
C PRO A 36 -7.24 4.39 -27.34
N GLN A 37 -6.87 3.72 -28.43
CA GLN A 37 -5.49 3.31 -28.71
C GLN A 37 -4.48 4.46 -28.68
N GLU A 38 -4.85 5.63 -29.21
CA GLU A 38 -3.99 6.82 -29.20
C GLU A 38 -3.74 7.35 -27.80
N PHE A 39 -4.76 7.29 -26.93
CA PHE A 39 -4.65 7.69 -25.53
C PHE A 39 -3.84 6.68 -24.74
N GLU A 40 -4.08 5.39 -24.92
CA GLU A 40 -3.27 4.31 -24.33
C GLU A 40 -1.78 4.46 -24.71
N ASN A 41 -1.49 4.75 -25.98
CA ASN A 41 -0.13 4.98 -26.45
C ASN A 41 0.49 6.20 -25.77
N PHE A 42 -0.25 7.30 -25.63
CA PHE A 42 0.20 8.48 -24.88
C PHE A 42 0.53 8.12 -23.41
N LEU A 43 -0.34 7.38 -22.73
CA LEU A 43 -0.14 6.95 -21.34
C LEU A 43 1.09 6.05 -21.22
N LYS A 44 1.24 5.02 -22.07
CA LYS A 44 2.40 4.12 -22.06
C LYS A 44 3.72 4.84 -22.36
N LEU A 45 3.71 5.79 -23.30
CA LEU A 45 4.89 6.58 -23.63
C LEU A 45 5.31 7.48 -22.48
N ASN A 46 4.37 8.21 -21.86
CA ASN A 46 4.66 9.06 -20.72
C ASN A 46 5.07 8.25 -19.49
N LYS A 47 4.40 7.12 -19.21
CA LYS A 47 4.82 6.19 -18.15
C LYS A 47 6.26 5.76 -18.36
N LYS A 48 6.62 5.29 -19.57
CA LYS A 48 7.99 4.89 -19.88
C LYS A 48 8.98 6.04 -19.76
N LYS A 49 8.61 7.25 -20.20
CA LYS A 49 9.46 8.45 -20.11
C LYS A 49 9.72 8.80 -18.64
N ILE A 50 8.67 8.95 -17.85
CA ILE A 50 8.74 9.28 -16.42
C ILE A 50 9.49 8.19 -15.66
N THR A 51 9.19 6.91 -15.88
CA THR A 51 9.92 5.81 -15.24
C THR A 51 11.40 5.83 -15.59
N LYS A 52 11.75 6.04 -16.87
CA LYS A 52 13.15 6.14 -17.29
C LYS A 52 13.84 7.38 -16.71
N GLU A 53 13.13 8.49 -16.61
CA GLU A 53 13.61 9.73 -16.00
C GLU A 53 13.83 9.53 -14.51
N LEU A 54 12.89 8.90 -13.79
CA LEU A 54 13.05 8.50 -12.40
C LEU A 54 14.16 7.47 -12.20
N GLU A 55 14.39 6.53 -13.13
CA GLU A 55 15.49 5.57 -13.07
C GLU A 55 16.86 6.21 -13.36
N LEU A 56 16.91 7.15 -14.31
CA LEU A 56 18.11 7.93 -14.61
C LEU A 56 18.41 8.91 -13.48
N ASN A 57 17.37 9.53 -12.92
CA ASN A 57 17.45 10.34 -11.71
C ASN A 57 17.88 9.47 -10.54
N ASN A 58 17.32 8.29 -10.29
CA ASN A 58 17.82 7.37 -9.26
C ASN A 58 19.28 6.93 -9.46
N LYS A 59 19.82 7.02 -10.70
CA LYS A 59 21.25 6.79 -11.00
C LYS A 59 22.12 8.06 -10.94
N VAL A 60 21.52 9.25 -10.97
CA VAL A 60 22.17 10.58 -10.99
C VAL A 60 21.85 11.41 -9.72
N GLU A 61 20.91 10.95 -8.89
CA GLU A 61 20.26 11.58 -7.74
C GLU A 61 19.92 10.46 -6.72
N SER A 62 20.36 10.39 -5.46
CA SER A 62 21.17 11.26 -4.61
C SER A 62 20.85 12.76 -4.67
N LYS A 63 19.58 13.14 -4.88
CA LYS A 63 19.11 14.54 -4.69
C LYS A 63 18.23 14.74 -3.46
N LEU A 64 18.23 13.78 -2.54
CA LEU A 64 18.13 14.14 -1.13
C LEU A 64 19.52 13.92 -0.58
N ASP A 65 20.11 14.96 -0.03
CA ASP A 65 21.24 14.73 0.84
C ASP A 65 20.75 14.05 2.13
N VAL A 66 21.69 13.66 2.99
CA VAL A 66 21.32 12.99 4.25
C VAL A 66 20.45 13.89 5.13
N GLU A 67 20.57 15.21 5.01
CA GLU A 67 19.81 16.17 5.81
C GLU A 67 18.36 16.27 5.33
N ASP A 68 18.12 16.26 4.03
CA ASP A 68 16.79 16.19 3.45
C ASP A 68 16.04 14.92 3.90
N ILE A 69 16.73 13.77 3.91
CA ILE A 69 16.18 12.49 4.41
C ILE A 69 15.78 12.61 5.87
N LYS A 70 16.64 13.17 6.72
CA LYS A 70 16.34 13.40 8.13
C LYS A 70 15.13 14.30 8.30
N ASN A 71 15.04 15.39 7.55
CA ASN A 71 13.93 16.33 7.63
C ASN A 71 12.59 15.66 7.32
N ILE A 72 12.55 14.78 6.31
CA ILE A 72 11.34 14.01 5.96
C ILE A 72 10.99 13.00 7.05
N LEU A 73 11.97 12.28 7.60
CA LEU A 73 11.75 11.32 8.70
C LEU A 73 11.25 12.02 9.98
N LEU A 74 11.67 13.27 10.21
CA LEU A 74 11.23 14.08 11.34
C LEU A 74 9.84 14.69 11.12
N ASN A 75 9.50 15.08 9.88
CA ASN A 75 8.24 15.73 9.51
C ASN A 75 7.56 15.03 8.32
N PRO A 76 7.07 13.78 8.51
CA PRO A 76 6.52 12.98 7.43
C PRO A 76 5.07 13.38 7.12
N VAL A 77 4.86 14.54 6.51
CA VAL A 77 3.51 15.07 6.22
C VAL A 77 2.92 14.50 4.94
N ASP A 78 3.75 14.25 3.92
CA ASP A 78 3.32 13.79 2.61
C ASP A 78 3.58 12.28 2.42
N VAL A 79 2.55 11.55 1.95
CA VAL A 79 2.57 10.08 1.79
C VAL A 79 3.61 9.65 0.76
N TRP A 80 3.75 10.40 -0.33
CA TRP A 80 4.73 10.09 -1.37
C TRP A 80 6.16 10.28 -0.86
N MET A 81 6.39 11.35 -0.10
CA MET A 81 7.67 11.60 0.55
C MET A 81 8.00 10.53 1.59
N GLN A 82 7.02 10.00 2.32
CA GLN A 82 7.19 8.85 3.23
C GLN A 82 7.68 7.60 2.46
N ILE A 83 7.06 7.26 1.33
CA ILE A 83 7.48 6.10 0.52
C ILE A 83 8.86 6.35 -0.10
N PHE A 84 9.11 7.56 -0.59
CA PHE A 84 10.36 7.94 -1.22
C PHE A 84 11.55 7.85 -0.26
N VAL A 85 11.38 8.30 0.99
CA VAL A 85 12.45 8.23 1.99
C VAL A 85 12.77 6.78 2.37
N ILE A 86 11.76 5.90 2.48
CA ILE A 86 11.97 4.47 2.74
C ILE A 86 12.82 3.83 1.64
N LYS A 87 12.47 4.06 0.37
CA LYS A 87 13.24 3.54 -0.78
C LYS A 87 14.67 4.08 -0.82
N SER A 88 14.85 5.34 -0.43
CA SER A 88 16.18 5.95 -0.35
C SER A 88 17.05 5.25 0.71
N LEU A 89 16.45 4.86 1.84
CA LEU A 89 17.14 4.16 2.91
C LEU A 89 17.61 2.75 2.52
N GLU A 90 16.94 2.05 1.60
CA GLU A 90 17.35 0.72 1.10
C GLU A 90 18.80 0.71 0.60
N ASN A 91 19.28 1.83 0.05
CA ASN A 91 20.62 1.99 -0.50
C ASN A 91 21.59 2.73 0.44
N MET A 92 21.17 3.02 1.67
CA MET A 92 21.96 3.73 2.68
C MET A 92 22.13 2.89 3.95
N ASN A 93 23.09 3.27 4.79
CA ASN A 93 23.25 2.64 6.10
C ASN A 93 22.24 3.25 7.10
N ALA A 94 21.09 2.59 7.27
CA ALA A 94 20.02 3.04 8.16
C ALA A 94 20.45 3.17 9.64
N ARG A 95 21.55 2.52 10.06
CA ARG A 95 22.08 2.60 11.45
C ARG A 95 22.42 4.03 11.86
N ASN A 96 22.80 4.88 10.90
CA ASN A 96 23.15 6.27 11.16
C ASN A 96 21.93 7.18 11.37
N LEU A 97 20.72 6.66 11.12
CA LEU A 97 19.46 7.42 11.13
C LEU A 97 18.44 6.81 12.11
N ILE A 98 18.90 5.97 13.05
CA ILE A 98 18.03 5.34 14.06
C ILE A 98 17.16 6.35 14.82
N PRO A 99 17.67 7.52 15.27
CA PRO A 99 16.82 8.51 15.95
C PRO A 99 15.67 9.03 15.09
N GLU A 100 15.95 9.36 13.83
CA GLU A 100 14.97 9.90 12.89
C GLU A 100 13.97 8.82 12.44
N ILE A 101 14.43 7.59 12.23
CA ILE A 101 13.58 6.43 11.94
C ILE A 101 12.69 6.11 13.14
N SER A 102 13.19 6.25 14.37
CA SER A 102 12.37 6.07 15.57
C SER A 102 11.23 7.09 15.63
N ASN A 103 11.51 8.36 15.30
CA ASN A 103 10.48 9.38 15.19
C ASN A 103 9.44 9.02 14.13
N PHE A 104 9.88 8.58 12.94
CA PHE A 104 9.00 8.15 11.86
C PHE A 104 8.04 7.02 12.31
N LEU A 105 8.56 6.02 13.01
CA LEU A 105 7.76 4.88 13.47
C LEU A 105 6.78 5.24 14.61
N SER A 106 7.11 6.21 15.44
CA SER A 106 6.22 6.69 16.52
C SER A 106 5.28 7.83 16.11
N ASN A 107 5.42 8.41 14.91
CA ASN A 107 4.63 9.58 14.52
C ASN A 107 3.23 9.19 14.02
N GLU A 108 2.18 9.75 14.61
CA GLU A 108 0.77 9.47 14.29
C GLU A 108 0.40 9.83 12.83
N ASN A 109 1.10 10.78 12.23
CA ASN A 109 0.87 11.23 10.84
C ASN A 109 1.46 10.30 9.78
N VAL A 110 2.24 9.30 10.20
CA VAL A 110 2.80 8.30 9.28
C VAL A 110 1.79 7.18 9.09
N PHE A 111 1.50 6.88 7.83
CA PHE A 111 0.57 5.83 7.46
C PHE A 111 1.04 4.46 8.01
N PRO A 112 0.15 3.66 8.63
CA PRO A 112 0.49 2.36 9.19
C PRO A 112 1.23 1.42 8.22
N GLU A 113 0.90 1.48 6.94
CA GLU A 113 1.51 0.72 5.85
C GLU A 113 2.96 1.17 5.62
N ASN A 114 3.21 2.47 5.64
CA ASN A 114 4.56 3.03 5.49
C ASN A 114 5.45 2.67 6.68
N LYS A 115 4.89 2.57 7.89
CA LYS A 115 5.62 2.03 9.04
C LYS A 115 5.99 0.56 8.84
N THR A 116 5.10 -0.24 8.22
CA THR A 116 5.41 -1.63 7.86
C THR A 116 6.53 -1.70 6.83
N PHE A 117 6.47 -0.91 5.76
CA PHE A 117 7.56 -0.88 4.77
C PHE A 117 8.90 -0.47 5.38
N MET A 118 8.91 0.53 6.26
CA MET A 118 10.10 0.90 7.02
C MET A 118 10.63 -0.28 7.85
N LEU A 119 9.76 -0.99 8.59
CA LEU A 119 10.15 -2.15 9.39
C LEU A 119 10.72 -3.31 8.56
N LEU A 120 10.14 -3.59 7.39
CA LEU A 120 10.63 -4.61 6.46
C LEU A 120 12.02 -4.24 5.93
N MET A 121 12.19 -3.00 5.47
CA MET A 121 13.50 -2.50 5.01
C MET A 121 14.57 -2.58 6.11
N LEU A 122 14.23 -2.21 7.35
CA LEU A 122 15.15 -2.34 8.49
C LEU A 122 15.52 -3.81 8.78
N SER A 123 14.57 -4.74 8.60
CA SER A 123 14.82 -6.17 8.74
C SER A 123 15.76 -6.68 7.66
N GLU A 124 15.61 -6.24 6.41
CA GLU A 124 16.51 -6.60 5.31
C GLU A 124 17.95 -6.13 5.57
N GLN A 125 18.12 -4.96 6.19
CA GLN A 125 19.43 -4.44 6.62
C GLN A 125 19.95 -5.05 7.93
N ASN A 126 19.24 -6.01 8.53
CA ASN A 126 19.59 -6.64 9.81
C ASN A 126 19.84 -5.61 10.92
N ILE A 127 18.96 -4.62 11.03
CA ILE A 127 19.00 -3.62 12.10
C ILE A 127 18.51 -4.25 13.40
N ASP A 128 19.45 -4.50 14.30
CA ASP A 128 19.19 -4.98 15.66
C ASP A 128 19.00 -3.79 16.60
N PHE A 129 17.77 -3.26 16.63
CA PHE A 129 17.39 -2.14 17.49
C PHE A 129 15.91 -2.23 17.85
N GLN A 130 15.58 -2.01 19.12
CA GLN A 130 14.21 -2.03 19.61
C GLN A 130 13.52 -0.69 19.34
N PHE A 131 12.62 -0.66 18.36
CA PHE A 131 11.81 0.52 18.05
C PHE A 131 10.50 0.52 18.85
N ASN A 132 10.04 1.72 19.24
CA ASN A 132 8.65 1.95 19.61
C ASN A 132 7.88 2.34 18.34
N VAL A 133 6.77 1.69 18.08
CA VAL A 133 5.95 1.90 16.89
C VAL A 133 4.53 2.20 17.34
N GLU A 134 3.95 3.23 16.74
CA GLU A 134 2.55 3.56 16.95
C GLU A 134 1.72 3.20 15.72
N LYS A 135 0.59 2.50 15.90
CA LYS A 135 -0.41 2.31 14.84
C LYS A 135 -1.80 2.35 15.45
N PHE A 136 -2.71 3.12 14.85
CA PHE A 136 -4.11 3.23 15.31
C PHE A 136 -4.22 3.60 16.81
N GLY A 137 -3.40 4.57 17.26
CA GLY A 137 -3.35 5.00 18.67
C GLY A 137 -2.82 3.93 19.64
N LYS A 138 -2.28 2.81 19.14
CA LYS A 138 -1.67 1.75 19.95
C LYS A 138 -0.18 1.75 19.77
N ASN A 139 0.53 1.71 20.90
CA ASN A 139 1.97 1.64 20.94
C ASN A 139 2.43 0.20 21.20
N PHE A 140 3.43 -0.24 20.44
CA PHE A 140 4.09 -1.53 20.65
C PHE A 140 5.60 -1.41 20.41
N LYS A 141 6.34 -2.43 20.85
CA LYS A 141 7.79 -2.52 20.64
C LYS A 141 8.09 -3.62 19.64
N ILE A 142 8.98 -3.36 18.70
CA ILE A 142 9.44 -4.36 17.74
C ILE A 142 10.95 -4.21 17.48
N ASN A 143 11.65 -5.33 17.34
CA ASN A 143 13.00 -5.36 16.82
C ASN A 143 12.96 -5.93 15.39
N PRO A 144 13.49 -5.24 14.36
CA PRO A 144 13.39 -5.71 12.98
C PRO A 144 13.94 -7.12 12.77
N ILE A 145 14.99 -7.53 13.50
CA ILE A 145 15.53 -8.89 13.38
C ILE A 145 14.56 -10.01 13.82
N ASP A 146 13.52 -9.68 14.60
CA ASP A 146 12.51 -10.64 15.05
C ASP A 146 11.37 -10.80 14.02
N ILE A 147 11.39 -10.01 12.94
CA ILE A 147 10.36 -10.04 11.91
C ILE A 147 10.44 -11.35 11.13
N LYS A 148 9.35 -12.10 11.16
CA LYS A 148 9.18 -13.34 10.38
C LYS A 148 8.70 -13.02 8.96
N ILE A 149 9.58 -12.46 8.13
CA ILE A 149 9.27 -12.05 6.74
C ILE A 149 8.59 -13.19 5.97
N ASN A 150 9.15 -14.41 6.03
CA ASN A 150 8.59 -15.56 5.33
C ASN A 150 7.13 -15.88 5.73
N ASN A 151 6.72 -15.61 6.97
CA ASN A 151 5.33 -15.80 7.38
C ASN A 151 4.42 -14.71 6.83
N PHE A 152 4.91 -13.47 6.81
CA PHE A 152 4.22 -12.34 6.20
C PHE A 152 3.95 -12.59 4.71
N GLU A 153 4.99 -12.96 3.96
CA GLU A 153 4.91 -13.25 2.52
C GLU A 153 3.92 -14.37 2.21
N LYS A 154 3.95 -15.46 2.99
CA LYS A 154 3.00 -16.58 2.84
C LYS A 154 1.54 -16.16 3.03
N ILE A 155 1.26 -15.25 3.97
CA ILE A 155 -0.11 -14.74 4.19
C ILE A 155 -0.56 -13.92 2.98
N ILE A 156 0.30 -13.00 2.49
CA ILE A 156 0.01 -12.19 1.32
C ILE A 156 -0.22 -13.06 0.08
N GLU A 157 0.64 -14.06 -0.15
CA GLU A 157 0.49 -15.02 -1.25
C GLU A 157 -0.80 -15.82 -1.14
N SER A 158 -1.13 -16.32 0.05
CA SER A 158 -2.37 -17.07 0.29
C SER A 158 -3.62 -16.23 0.01
N ILE A 159 -3.63 -14.97 0.49
CA ILE A 159 -4.70 -14.01 0.21
C ILE A 159 -4.86 -13.81 -1.30
N LYS A 160 -3.74 -13.60 -2.00
CA LYS A 160 -3.72 -13.42 -3.44
C LYS A 160 -4.31 -14.62 -4.18
N THR A 161 -3.73 -15.80 -3.96
CA THR A 161 -4.13 -17.02 -4.66
C THR A 161 -5.58 -17.39 -4.40
N ILE A 162 -6.05 -17.31 -3.15
CA ILE A 162 -7.44 -17.66 -2.83
C ILE A 162 -8.41 -16.65 -3.44
N THR A 163 -8.11 -15.35 -3.40
CA THR A 163 -8.96 -14.32 -4.01
C THR A 163 -9.07 -14.49 -5.52
N GLU A 164 -7.93 -14.70 -6.20
CA GLU A 164 -7.88 -14.95 -7.65
C GLU A 164 -8.68 -16.21 -8.04
N ASN A 165 -8.55 -17.29 -7.28
CA ASN A 165 -9.31 -18.52 -7.51
C ASN A 165 -10.81 -18.38 -7.23
N THR A 166 -11.20 -17.47 -6.32
CA THR A 166 -12.60 -17.31 -5.91
C THR A 166 -13.38 -16.40 -6.85
N ILE A 167 -12.79 -15.26 -7.27
CA ILE A 167 -13.50 -14.24 -8.07
C ILE A 167 -12.68 -13.71 -9.25
N GLY A 168 -11.40 -14.07 -9.38
CA GLY A 168 -10.49 -13.50 -10.37
C GLY A 168 -10.83 -13.85 -11.81
N ASN A 169 -11.33 -15.07 -12.07
CA ASN A 169 -11.75 -15.49 -13.41
C ASN A 169 -13.05 -14.79 -13.86
N ASP A 170 -13.99 -14.61 -12.94
CA ASP A 170 -15.31 -14.06 -13.25
C ASP A 170 -15.29 -12.54 -13.32
N ASN A 171 -14.53 -11.90 -12.42
CA ASN A 171 -14.41 -10.45 -12.36
C ASN A 171 -13.02 -10.01 -11.87
N PRO A 172 -12.03 -9.91 -12.77
CA PRO A 172 -10.66 -9.50 -12.44
C PRO A 172 -10.59 -8.13 -11.75
N SER A 173 -11.44 -7.18 -12.15
CA SER A 173 -11.45 -5.83 -11.58
C SER A 173 -11.93 -5.83 -10.13
N LEU A 174 -12.95 -6.64 -9.82
CA LEU A 174 -13.42 -6.84 -8.44
C LEU A 174 -12.34 -7.52 -7.59
N ALA A 175 -11.65 -8.52 -8.15
CA ALA A 175 -10.54 -9.20 -7.48
C ALA A 175 -9.41 -8.22 -7.12
N ASN A 176 -9.04 -7.33 -8.04
CA ASN A 176 -8.03 -6.31 -7.79
C ASN A 176 -8.42 -5.37 -6.63
N VAL A 177 -9.67 -4.88 -6.62
CA VAL A 177 -10.15 -4.01 -5.52
C VAL A 177 -10.19 -4.77 -4.20
N CYS A 178 -10.63 -6.04 -4.20
CA CYS A 178 -10.57 -6.89 -3.03
C CYS A 178 -9.12 -7.00 -2.51
N LEU A 179 -8.17 -7.34 -3.37
CA LEU A 179 -6.77 -7.47 -3.00
C LEU A 179 -6.17 -6.19 -2.44
N GLU A 180 -6.58 -5.03 -2.95
CA GLU A 180 -6.18 -3.73 -2.40
C GLU A 180 -6.62 -3.58 -0.94
N TYR A 181 -7.92 -3.78 -0.65
CA TYR A 181 -8.43 -3.75 0.72
C TYR A 181 -7.69 -4.72 1.65
N LEU A 182 -7.49 -5.96 1.19
CA LEU A 182 -6.87 -7.00 2.01
C LEU A 182 -5.38 -6.73 2.26
N THR A 183 -4.66 -6.25 1.25
CA THR A 183 -3.23 -5.95 1.36
C THR A 183 -3.01 -4.76 2.28
N THR A 184 -3.79 -3.69 2.12
CA THR A 184 -3.77 -2.53 3.02
C THR A 184 -4.03 -2.95 4.45
N TYR A 185 -5.02 -3.81 4.70
CA TYR A 185 -5.30 -4.34 6.04
C TYR A 185 -4.14 -5.12 6.65
N VAL A 186 -3.56 -6.06 5.91
CA VAL A 186 -2.45 -6.87 6.42
C VAL A 186 -1.22 -6.00 6.72
N LEU A 187 -0.93 -5.01 5.88
CA LEU A 187 0.13 -4.03 6.12
C LEU A 187 -0.15 -3.17 7.35
N ALA A 188 -1.39 -2.72 7.51
CA ALA A 188 -1.82 -1.91 8.63
C ALA A 188 -1.63 -2.65 9.97
N ILE A 189 -2.09 -3.91 10.10
CA ILE A 189 -2.06 -4.63 11.38
C ILE A 189 -0.69 -5.23 11.74
N PHE A 190 0.26 -5.27 10.80
CA PHE A 190 1.61 -5.77 11.04
C PHE A 190 2.28 -5.10 12.26
N PRO A 191 2.99 -5.83 13.15
CA PRO A 191 3.46 -7.22 13.03
C PRO A 191 2.45 -8.28 13.50
N LYS A 192 1.19 -7.91 13.79
CA LYS A 192 0.16 -8.90 14.05
C LYS A 192 -0.09 -9.70 12.77
N PHE A 193 -0.07 -11.02 12.90
CA PHE A 193 -0.36 -11.92 11.80
C PHE A 193 -1.80 -12.40 11.85
N ILE A 194 -2.31 -12.70 10.67
CA ILE A 194 -3.54 -13.45 10.47
C ILE A 194 -3.14 -14.91 10.37
N ASN A 195 -3.81 -15.78 11.12
CA ASN A 195 -3.52 -17.20 11.07
C ASN A 195 -4.23 -17.84 9.86
N ASP A 196 -3.73 -18.97 9.37
CA ASP A 196 -4.29 -19.66 8.19
C ASP A 196 -5.81 -19.90 8.28
N SER A 197 -6.33 -20.22 9.47
CA SER A 197 -7.76 -20.45 9.70
C SER A 197 -8.63 -19.20 9.53
N GLN A 198 -8.03 -18.01 9.61
CA GLN A 198 -8.72 -16.72 9.54
C GLN A 198 -8.70 -16.13 8.12
N ILE A 199 -7.81 -16.61 7.24
CA ILE A 199 -7.61 -16.07 5.88
C ILE A 199 -8.91 -16.05 5.09
N ASN A 200 -9.67 -17.15 5.08
CA ASN A 200 -10.92 -17.21 4.32
C ASN A 200 -11.99 -16.23 4.85
N SER A 201 -12.04 -16.01 6.17
CA SER A 201 -12.96 -15.04 6.78
C SER A 201 -12.58 -13.60 6.39
N LEU A 202 -11.28 -13.29 6.37
CA LEU A 202 -10.80 -12.00 5.88
C LEU A 202 -11.15 -11.81 4.39
N ILE A 203 -10.91 -12.82 3.55
CA ILE A 203 -11.21 -12.75 2.11
C ILE A 203 -12.71 -12.54 1.87
N ALA A 204 -13.58 -13.25 2.60
CA ALA A 204 -15.03 -13.05 2.49
C ALA A 204 -15.44 -11.60 2.83
N ALA A 205 -14.82 -11.02 3.86
CA ALA A 205 -15.00 -9.61 4.19
C ALA A 205 -14.53 -8.68 3.06
N GLY A 206 -13.33 -8.90 2.52
CA GLY A 206 -12.77 -8.14 1.41
C GLY A 206 -13.61 -8.20 0.14
N ILE A 207 -14.09 -9.38 -0.25
CA ILE A 207 -14.97 -9.57 -1.42
C ILE A 207 -16.28 -8.81 -1.22
N THR A 208 -16.85 -8.86 -0.02
CA THR A 208 -18.09 -8.13 0.29
C THR A 208 -17.88 -6.62 0.21
N LYS A 209 -16.77 -6.09 0.76
CA LYS A 209 -16.38 -4.68 0.64
C LYS A 209 -16.19 -4.25 -0.80
N ALA A 210 -15.45 -5.05 -1.58
CA ALA A 210 -15.24 -4.77 -2.99
C ALA A 210 -16.56 -4.71 -3.75
N ASN A 211 -17.49 -5.64 -3.50
CA ASN A 211 -18.80 -5.62 -4.13
C ASN A 211 -19.61 -4.36 -3.78
N ILE A 212 -19.64 -3.97 -2.50
CA ILE A 212 -20.31 -2.75 -2.05
C ILE A 212 -19.70 -1.52 -2.71
N ALA A 213 -18.37 -1.45 -2.83
CA ALA A 213 -17.67 -0.36 -3.52
C ALA A 213 -18.04 -0.27 -5.02
N TYR A 214 -18.39 -1.40 -5.65
CA TYR A 214 -18.93 -1.46 -7.02
C TYR A 214 -20.42 -1.12 -7.12
N GLY A 215 -21.09 -0.84 -6.00
CA GLY A 215 -22.53 -0.58 -5.94
C GLY A 215 -23.40 -1.85 -5.91
N ASN A 216 -22.80 -3.03 -5.73
CA ASN A 216 -23.54 -4.27 -5.59
C ASN A 216 -24.03 -4.46 -4.15
N ASN A 217 -25.27 -4.95 -4.01
CA ASN A 217 -25.79 -5.39 -2.71
C ASN A 217 -25.26 -6.79 -2.37
N ALA A 218 -24.07 -6.85 -1.77
CA ALA A 218 -23.47 -8.08 -1.28
C ALA A 218 -23.74 -8.30 0.22
N LYS A 219 -23.92 -9.57 0.60
CA LYS A 219 -24.07 -10.02 1.99
C LYS A 219 -23.06 -11.13 2.25
N LEU A 220 -22.40 -11.08 3.41
CA LEU A 220 -21.38 -12.05 3.81
C LEU A 220 -21.92 -13.48 3.78
N GLU A 221 -23.15 -13.69 4.27
CA GLU A 221 -23.79 -15.00 4.35
C GLU A 221 -23.90 -15.69 2.99
N ASN A 222 -24.06 -14.92 1.91
CA ASN A 222 -24.15 -15.46 0.56
C ASN A 222 -22.82 -16.05 0.09
N LEU A 223 -21.69 -15.54 0.58
CA LEU A 223 -20.36 -16.02 0.20
C LEU A 223 -20.03 -17.40 0.79
N GLN A 224 -20.76 -17.87 1.82
CA GLN A 224 -20.54 -19.22 2.37
C GLN A 224 -20.82 -20.34 1.34
N GLN A 225 -21.56 -20.02 0.27
CA GLN A 225 -21.79 -20.93 -0.86
C GLN A 225 -20.56 -21.06 -1.77
N VAL A 226 -19.64 -20.10 -1.72
CA VAL A 226 -18.47 -20.00 -2.60
C VAL A 226 -17.18 -20.37 -1.87
N ILE A 227 -17.05 -19.94 -0.61
CA ILE A 227 -15.86 -20.19 0.21
C ILE A 227 -16.27 -20.55 1.64
N LYS A 228 -15.56 -21.51 2.25
CA LYS A 228 -15.80 -21.91 3.64
C LYS A 228 -15.05 -20.98 4.59
N PHE A 229 -15.78 -20.29 5.47
CA PHE A 229 -15.23 -19.38 6.47
C PHE A 229 -16.10 -19.28 7.73
N ASP A 230 -15.55 -18.70 8.80
CA ASP A 230 -16.27 -18.35 10.02
C ASP A 230 -16.95 -16.98 9.85
N LEU A 231 -18.28 -16.96 9.95
CA LEU A 231 -19.11 -15.78 9.68
C LEU A 231 -18.89 -14.67 10.72
N ASP A 232 -18.83 -15.01 12.00
CA ASP A 232 -18.65 -14.03 13.07
C ASP A 232 -17.29 -13.34 12.94
N LEU A 233 -16.25 -14.12 12.60
CA LEU A 233 -14.93 -13.58 12.32
C LEU A 233 -14.91 -12.72 11.06
N ALA A 234 -15.63 -13.10 10.00
CA ALA A 234 -15.73 -12.31 8.78
C ALA A 234 -16.46 -10.98 9.00
N ILE A 235 -17.50 -10.96 9.85
CA ILE A 235 -18.17 -9.72 10.25
C ILE A 235 -17.20 -8.78 10.97
N ASN A 236 -16.38 -9.31 11.88
CA ASN A 236 -15.36 -8.51 12.56
C ASN A 236 -14.35 -7.90 11.58
N PHE A 237 -13.80 -8.71 10.66
CA PHE A 237 -12.90 -8.18 9.62
C PHE A 237 -13.59 -7.18 8.70
N PHE A 238 -14.84 -7.40 8.35
CA PHE A 238 -15.61 -6.47 7.51
C PHE A 238 -15.71 -5.10 8.17
N ASN A 239 -15.96 -5.04 9.47
CA ASN A 239 -15.97 -3.78 10.21
C ASN A 239 -14.58 -3.16 10.29
N GLU A 240 -13.54 -3.96 10.57
CA GLU A 240 -12.16 -3.47 10.65
C GLU A 240 -11.64 -2.90 9.32
N LEU A 241 -12.07 -3.44 8.18
CA LEU A 241 -11.71 -2.95 6.85
C LEU A 241 -12.25 -1.54 6.54
N ASP A 242 -13.32 -1.09 7.21
CA ASP A 242 -13.82 0.29 7.05
C ASP A 242 -12.90 1.31 7.72
N PHE A 243 -12.32 0.96 8.87
CA PHE A 243 -11.45 1.85 9.64
C PHE A 243 -10.13 2.19 8.93
N LEU A 244 -9.79 1.48 7.84
CA LEU A 244 -8.55 1.69 7.10
C LEU A 244 -8.68 2.62 5.90
N LYS A 245 -9.89 2.83 5.36
CA LYS A 245 -10.10 3.79 4.27
C LYS A 245 -10.26 5.22 4.75
N PHE A 246 -10.59 5.39 6.03
CA PHE A 246 -10.84 6.68 6.62
C PHE A 246 -9.95 6.81 7.84
N GLY A 247 -8.83 7.53 7.70
CA GLY A 247 -8.29 8.32 8.81
C GLY A 247 -9.29 9.40 9.23
N GLU A 248 -10.57 9.06 9.40
CA GLU A 248 -11.55 9.91 10.03
C GLU A 248 -11.27 9.86 11.52
N THR A 249 -10.54 10.87 11.94
CA THR A 249 -10.65 11.46 13.26
C THR A 249 -12.13 11.53 13.64
N TYR A 250 -12.55 10.69 14.59
CA TYR A 250 -13.74 11.00 15.37
C TYR A 250 -13.34 12.11 16.34
N ASP A 251 -13.74 13.33 16.01
CA ASP A 251 -14.01 14.37 17.03
C ASP A 251 -15.17 13.92 17.93
#